data_AF-X1BTZ8-F1
#
_entry.id   AF-X1BTZ8-F1
#
_cell.length_a   1.000
_cell.length_b   1.000
_cell.length_c   1.000
_cell.angle_alpha   90.00
_cell.angle_beta   90.00
_cell.angle_gamma   90.00
#
_symmetry.space_group_name_H-M   'P 1'
#
loop_
_entity.id
_entity.type
_entity.pdbx_description
1 polymer ?
#
loop_
_entity_poly.entity_id
_entity_poly.type
_entity_poly.pdbx_seq_one_letter_code
_entity_poly.pdbx_strand_id
1 'polypeptide(L)'
;SNDQPSQAGLNFFIYRGIYYLPLAYLYEKFEREQLLVFLLEDLREDPKKLFKEIFTAVDIDSEFSPDIEKVHNISKAARSRLFASKLNWFFSGRNPITPLTKKIIPSSLSSKIRKIALNSSLKEFQKPQMNPLHFP
;
A
#
# COMPACT_ATOMS: atom_id res chain seq x y z
N SER A 1 24.16 3.16 -9.99
CA SER A 1 23.46 3.89 -8.91
C SER A 1 23.63 3.06 -7.66
N ASN A 2 24.38 3.55 -6.69
CA ASN A 2 24.86 2.81 -5.53
C ASN A 2 23.85 2.97 -4.39
N ASP A 3 22.74 2.24 -4.46
CA ASP A 3 21.69 2.24 -3.41
C ASP A 3 21.93 1.06 -2.46
N GLN A 4 23.08 1.04 -1.76
CA GLN A 4 23.28 0.10 -0.65
C GLN A 4 22.66 0.70 0.63
N PRO A 5 21.73 0.01 1.31
CA PRO A 5 21.19 0.50 2.57
C PRO A 5 22.31 0.70 3.59
N SER A 6 22.28 1.84 4.30
CA SER A 6 23.20 2.09 5.40
C SER A 6 23.10 0.98 6.46
N GLN A 7 24.21 0.61 7.10
CA GLN A 7 24.23 -0.38 8.20
C GLN A 7 23.22 -0.06 9.32
N ALA A 8 22.94 1.23 9.56
CA ALA A 8 21.89 1.67 10.48
C ALA A 8 20.48 1.21 10.06
N GLY A 9 20.21 1.18 8.76
CA GLY A 9 18.95 0.69 8.19
C GLY A 9 18.81 -0.83 8.31
N LEU A 10 19.88 -1.60 8.11
CA LEU A 10 19.86 -3.05 8.28
C LEU A 10 19.59 -3.45 9.74
N ASN A 11 20.29 -2.82 10.68
CA ASN A 11 20.05 -3.01 12.11
C ASN A 11 18.62 -2.63 12.51
N PHE A 12 18.04 -1.60 11.89
CA PHE A 12 16.65 -1.19 12.14
C PHE A 12 15.64 -2.28 11.75
N PHE A 13 15.80 -2.93 10.59
CA PHE A 13 14.89 -3.99 10.15
C PHE A 13 15.05 -5.27 10.97
N ILE A 14 16.29 -5.67 11.27
CA ILE A 14 16.57 -6.84 12.12
C ILE A 14 15.97 -6.62 13.51
N TYR A 15 16.22 -5.46 14.12
CA TYR A 15 15.71 -5.16 15.45
C TYR A 15 14.17 -5.16 15.51
N ARG A 16 13.50 -4.64 14.47
CA ARG A 16 12.03 -4.67 14.38
C ARG A 16 11.44 -6.05 14.08
N GLY A 17 12.23 -6.97 13.52
CA GLY A 17 11.82 -8.36 13.30
C GLY A 17 11.92 -9.26 14.54
N ILE A 18 12.58 -8.79 15.61
CA ILE A 18 12.71 -9.54 16.87
C ILE A 18 11.42 -9.35 17.68
N TYR A 19 10.40 -10.16 17.39
CA TYR A 19 9.13 -10.14 18.12
C TYR A 19 9.22 -10.79 19.51
N TYR A 20 10.26 -11.59 19.77
CA TYR A 20 10.41 -12.33 21.02
C TYR A 20 10.41 -11.43 22.26
N LEU A 21 11.25 -10.39 22.27
CA LEU A 21 11.40 -9.50 23.44
C LEU A 21 10.08 -8.79 23.82
N PRO A 22 9.39 -8.08 22.90
CA PRO A 22 8.12 -7.45 23.24
C PRO A 22 7.01 -8.45 23.58
N LEU A 23 6.95 -9.61 22.93
CA LEU A 23 5.95 -10.63 23.26
C LEU A 23 6.19 -11.24 24.63
N ALA A 24 7.44 -11.58 24.98
CA ALA A 24 7.79 -12.12 26.30
C ALA A 24 7.37 -11.15 27.42
N TYR A 25 7.67 -9.86 27.26
CA TYR A 25 7.23 -8.82 28.19
C TYR A 25 5.70 -8.76 28.35
N LEU A 26 4.94 -8.91 27.26
CA LEU A 26 3.48 -8.93 27.33
C LEU A 26 2.97 -10.18 28.06
N TYR A 27 3.53 -11.36 27.79
CA TYR A 27 3.16 -12.59 28.48
C TYR A 27 3.54 -12.63 29.97
N GLU A 28 4.50 -11.80 30.42
CA GLU A 28 4.77 -11.59 31.84
C GLU A 28 3.69 -10.74 32.54
N LYS A 29 2.93 -9.93 31.78
CA LYS A 29 1.96 -8.96 32.31
C LYS A 29 0.51 -9.36 32.12
N PHE A 30 0.23 -10.17 31.10
CA PHE A 30 -1.11 -10.60 30.74
C PHE A 30 -1.18 -12.12 30.66
N GLU A 31 -2.35 -12.67 30.99
CA GLU A 31 -2.59 -14.09 30.78
C GLU A 31 -2.58 -14.41 29.28
N ARG A 32 -2.25 -15.65 28.93
CA ARG A 32 -2.08 -16.06 27.53
C ARG A 32 -3.37 -15.88 26.73
N GLU A 33 -4.50 -16.06 27.37
CA GLU A 33 -5.85 -15.97 26.81
C GLU A 33 -6.23 -14.51 26.46
N GLN A 34 -5.55 -13.53 27.06
CA GLN A 34 -5.78 -12.10 26.82
C GLN A 34 -4.93 -11.56 25.64
N LEU A 35 -4.04 -12.37 25.08
CA LEU A 35 -3.13 -11.98 24.01
C LEU A 35 -3.38 -12.82 22.75
N LEU A 36 -3.83 -12.17 21.68
CA LEU A 36 -3.95 -12.77 20.36
C LEU A 36 -2.75 -12.36 19.50
N VAL A 37 -2.10 -13.34 18.88
CA VAL A 37 -0.99 -13.11 17.96
C VAL A 37 -1.35 -13.70 16.60
N PHE A 38 -1.40 -12.83 15.59
CA PHE A 38 -1.67 -13.21 14.20
C PHE A 38 -0.51 -12.82 13.30
N LEU A 39 -0.23 -13.64 12.30
CA LEU A 39 0.72 -13.32 11.25
C LEU A 39 0.03 -12.54 10.13
N LEU A 40 0.83 -11.83 9.35
CA LEU A 40 0.32 -11.17 8.15
C LEU A 40 -0.17 -12.21 7.13
N GLU A 41 0.46 -13.38 7.12
CA GLU A 41 0.10 -14.53 6.30
C GLU A 41 -1.31 -15.02 6.63
N ASP A 42 -1.66 -15.13 7.92
CA ASP A 42 -3.01 -15.53 8.35
C ASP A 42 -4.08 -14.56 7.83
N LEU A 43 -3.79 -13.25 7.87
CA LEU A 43 -4.67 -12.21 7.33
C LEU A 43 -4.81 -12.31 5.80
N ARG A 44 -3.79 -12.79 5.10
CA ARG A 44 -3.81 -12.93 3.63
C ARG A 44 -4.49 -14.21 3.18
N GLU A 45 -4.33 -15.29 3.92
CA GLU A 45 -4.87 -16.61 3.59
C GLU A 45 -6.37 -16.69 3.89
N ASP A 46 -6.80 -16.28 5.08
CA ASP A 46 -8.21 -16.29 5.47
C ASP A 46 -8.56 -15.12 6.41
N PRO A 47 -8.73 -13.91 5.86
CA PRO A 47 -9.10 -12.73 6.64
C PRO A 47 -10.44 -12.89 7.36
N LYS A 48 -11.39 -13.66 6.80
CA LYS A 48 -12.72 -13.86 7.43
C LYS A 48 -12.59 -14.64 8.73
N LYS A 49 -11.81 -15.72 8.70
CA LYS A 49 -11.52 -16.52 9.89
C LYS A 49 -10.81 -15.69 10.96
N LEU A 50 -9.76 -14.96 10.58
CA LEU A 50 -9.00 -14.11 11.51
C LEU A 50 -9.89 -13.06 12.19
N PHE A 51 -10.73 -12.35 11.42
CA PHE A 51 -11.64 -11.36 12.01
C PHE A 51 -12.69 -12.00 12.92
N LYS A 52 -13.21 -13.18 12.56
CA LYS A 52 -14.13 -13.93 13.43
C LYS A 52 -13.48 -14.28 14.77
N GLU A 53 -12.24 -14.74 14.76
CA GLU A 53 -11.47 -15.02 15.98
C GLU A 53 -11.26 -13.77 16.84
N ILE A 54 -10.89 -12.64 16.22
CA ILE A 54 -10.76 -11.36 16.93
C ILE A 54 -12.09 -10.96 17.57
N PHE A 55 -13.20 -10.95 16.81
CA PHE A 55 -14.50 -10.55 17.32
C PHE A 55 -15.00 -11.45 18.43
N THR A 56 -14.76 -12.75 18.32
CA THR A 56 -15.10 -13.71 19.37
C THR A 56 -14.32 -13.42 20.65
N ALA A 57 -13.03 -13.09 20.54
CA ALA A 57 -12.19 -12.79 21.69
C ALA A 57 -12.54 -11.46 22.38
N VAL A 58 -13.17 -10.51 21.67
CA VAL A 58 -13.65 -9.23 22.24
C VAL A 58 -15.16 -9.21 22.49
N ASP A 59 -15.82 -10.36 22.47
CA ASP A 59 -17.27 -10.54 22.69
C ASP A 59 -18.14 -9.67 21.76
N ILE A 60 -17.68 -9.47 20.52
CA ILE A 60 -18.46 -8.88 19.44
C ILE A 60 -19.25 -10.01 18.76
N ASP A 61 -20.50 -9.71 18.41
CA ASP A 61 -21.40 -10.63 17.72
C ASP A 61 -20.71 -11.33 16.53
N SER A 62 -20.71 -12.66 16.57
CA SER A 62 -20.10 -13.51 15.55
C SER A 62 -20.79 -13.44 14.18
N GLU A 63 -21.99 -12.86 14.11
CA GLU A 63 -22.69 -12.58 12.85
C GLU A 63 -22.17 -11.31 12.16
N PHE A 64 -21.36 -10.49 12.84
CA PHE A 64 -20.74 -9.32 12.23
C PHE A 64 -19.70 -9.75 11.18
N SER A 65 -20.00 -9.48 9.90
CA SER A 65 -19.10 -9.73 8.78
C SER A 65 -18.62 -8.41 8.16
N PRO A 66 -17.37 -7.99 8.39
CA PRO A 66 -16.84 -6.78 7.79
C PRO A 66 -16.64 -6.96 6.28
N ASP A 67 -16.94 -5.92 5.50
CA ASP A 67 -16.58 -5.88 4.07
C ASP A 67 -15.06 -5.71 3.93
N ILE A 68 -14.40 -6.83 3.63
CA ILE A 68 -12.95 -6.95 3.50
C ILE A 68 -12.50 -7.08 2.03
N GLU A 69 -13.43 -7.02 1.07
CA GLU A 69 -13.09 -7.16 -0.35
C GLU A 69 -12.43 -5.88 -0.91
N LYS A 70 -12.58 -4.76 -0.21
CA LYS A 70 -12.14 -3.46 -0.68
C LYS A 70 -10.70 -3.15 -0.26
N VAL A 71 -9.76 -3.34 -1.20
CA VAL A 71 -8.38 -2.87 -1.02
C VAL A 71 -8.31 -1.35 -1.24
N HIS A 72 -8.22 -0.59 -0.16
CA HIS A 72 -8.19 0.87 -0.21
C HIS A 72 -6.85 1.47 -0.68
N ASN A 73 -5.74 0.74 -0.50
CA ASN A 73 -4.38 1.20 -0.81
C ASN A 73 -3.77 0.49 -2.01
N ILE A 74 -4.47 0.48 -3.15
CA ILE A 74 -3.87 0.06 -4.42
C ILE A 74 -2.90 1.18 -4.85
N SER A 75 -1.65 1.07 -4.41
CA SER A 75 -0.57 1.91 -4.92
C SER A 75 -0.52 1.75 -6.44
N LYS A 76 -0.70 2.85 -7.14
CA LYS A 76 -0.60 2.91 -8.60
C LYS A 76 0.73 3.56 -8.95
N ALA A 77 1.58 2.85 -9.67
CA ALA A 77 2.85 3.40 -10.14
C ALA A 77 2.72 3.84 -11.59
N ALA A 78 3.43 4.91 -11.96
CA ALA A 78 3.52 5.32 -13.35
C ALA A 78 4.18 4.20 -14.18
N ARG A 79 3.45 3.66 -15.17
CA ARG A 79 3.91 2.66 -16.15
C ARG A 79 5.17 3.16 -16.86
N SER A 80 5.27 4.47 -17.10
CA SER A 80 6.47 5.15 -17.55
C SER A 80 6.54 6.55 -16.92
N ARG A 81 7.61 6.83 -16.16
CA ARG A 81 7.85 8.17 -15.59
C ARG A 81 7.93 9.24 -16.67
N LEU A 82 8.53 8.93 -17.82
CA LEU A 82 8.65 9.84 -18.95
C LEU A 82 7.29 10.16 -19.56
N PHE A 83 6.45 9.13 -19.77
CA PHE A 83 5.10 9.31 -20.30
C PHE A 83 4.22 10.11 -19.32
N ALA A 84 4.22 9.75 -18.03
CA ALA A 84 3.47 10.47 -17.00
C ALA A 84 3.93 11.93 -16.85
N SER A 85 5.24 12.19 -16.96
CA SER A 85 5.81 13.54 -16.92
C SER A 85 5.39 14.37 -18.14
N LYS A 86 5.51 13.81 -19.35
CA LYS A 86 5.06 14.49 -20.59
C LYS A 86 3.56 14.76 -20.59
N LEU A 87 2.76 13.83 -20.08
CA LEU A 87 1.31 13.98 -19.97
C LEU A 87 0.93 15.06 -18.96
N ASN A 88 1.58 15.09 -17.79
CA ASN A 88 1.39 16.15 -16.81
C ASN A 88 1.84 17.51 -17.35
N TRP A 89 2.97 17.58 -18.05
CA TRP A 89 3.40 18.78 -18.75
C TRP A 89 2.36 19.23 -19.77
N PHE A 90 1.82 18.30 -20.57
CA PHE A 90 0.79 18.57 -21.57
C PHE A 90 -0.50 19.17 -20.98
N PHE A 91 -0.91 18.70 -19.79
CA PHE A 91 -2.12 19.16 -19.10
C PHE A 91 -1.87 20.25 -18.05
N SER A 92 -0.63 20.67 -17.82
CA SER A 92 -0.27 21.67 -16.79
C SER A 92 -0.57 23.10 -17.20
N GLY A 93 -0.95 23.34 -18.47
CA GLY A 93 -1.25 24.67 -18.98
C GLY A 93 -0.01 25.54 -19.22
N ARG A 94 1.19 24.97 -19.08
CA ARG A 94 2.49 25.63 -19.27
C ARG A 94 3.04 25.48 -20.69
N ASN A 95 2.18 25.11 -21.64
CA ASN A 95 2.55 24.69 -22.98
C ASN A 95 1.71 25.44 -24.04
N PRO A 96 2.30 25.85 -25.17
CA PRO A 96 1.68 26.79 -26.11
C PRO A 96 0.40 26.27 -26.81
N ILE A 97 0.11 24.98 -26.63
CA ILE A 97 -1.05 24.26 -27.17
C ILE A 97 -2.28 24.28 -26.25
N THR A 98 -2.14 24.70 -24.99
CA THR A 98 -3.28 24.81 -24.06
C THR A 98 -4.43 25.71 -24.54
N PRO A 99 -4.20 26.86 -25.22
CA PRO A 99 -5.32 27.68 -25.70
C PRO A 99 -6.13 26.98 -26.81
N LEU A 100 -5.50 26.14 -27.66
CA LEU A 100 -6.21 25.37 -28.68
C LEU A 100 -7.04 24.24 -28.07
N THR A 101 -6.50 23.54 -27.06
CA THR A 101 -7.22 22.44 -26.42
C THR A 101 -8.42 22.90 -25.63
N LYS A 102 -8.37 24.09 -24.98
CA LYS A 102 -9.52 24.69 -24.29
C LYS A 102 -10.66 25.10 -25.23
N LYS A 103 -10.38 25.35 -26.51
CA LYS A 103 -11.40 25.68 -27.54
C LYS A 103 -12.12 24.45 -28.08
N ILE A 104 -11.43 23.31 -28.13
CA ILE A 104 -11.96 22.04 -28.66
C ILE A 104 -12.57 21.18 -27.54
N ILE A 105 -12.03 21.28 -26.32
CA ILE A 105 -12.43 20.45 -25.18
C ILE A 105 -12.92 21.38 -24.06
N PRO A 106 -14.21 21.32 -23.68
CA PRO A 106 -14.75 22.07 -22.56
C PRO A 106 -14.03 21.73 -21.24
N SER A 107 -13.89 22.72 -20.36
CA SER A 107 -13.23 22.57 -19.05
C SER A 107 -13.84 21.46 -18.18
N SER A 108 -15.15 21.22 -18.32
CA SER A 108 -15.91 20.16 -17.65
C SER A 108 -15.53 18.73 -18.11
N LEU A 109 -15.02 18.58 -19.34
CA LEU A 109 -14.56 17.31 -19.91
C LEU A 109 -13.05 17.12 -19.75
N SER A 110 -12.28 18.22 -19.77
CA SER A 110 -10.83 18.22 -19.63
C SER A 110 -10.36 17.46 -18.38
N SER A 111 -11.04 17.64 -17.25
CA SER A 111 -10.74 16.95 -15.99
C SER A 111 -10.99 15.44 -16.08
N LYS A 112 -12.07 15.01 -16.74
CA LYS A 112 -12.39 13.59 -16.97
C LYS A 112 -11.35 12.94 -17.89
N ILE A 113 -11.01 13.58 -19.00
CA ILE A 113 -10.00 13.10 -19.95
C ILE A 113 -8.63 13.00 -19.29
N ARG A 114 -8.23 14.02 -18.51
CA ARG A 114 -6.99 14.00 -17.74
C ARG A 114 -6.96 12.83 -16.76
N LYS A 115 -8.07 12.59 -16.03
CA LYS A 115 -8.20 11.46 -15.10
C LYS A 115 -8.07 10.12 -15.82
N ILE A 116 -8.70 9.96 -17.00
CA ILE A 116 -8.61 8.75 -17.82
C ILE A 116 -7.18 8.52 -18.32
N ALA A 117 -6.54 9.54 -18.88
CA ALA A 117 -5.18 9.45 -19.42
C ALA A 117 -4.13 9.21 -18.33
N LEU A 118 -4.30 9.81 -17.15
CA LEU A 118 -3.46 9.51 -15.99
C LEU A 118 -3.71 8.09 -15.51
N ASN A 119 -4.96 7.64 -15.38
CA ASN A 119 -5.28 6.29 -14.95
C ASN A 119 -4.76 5.20 -15.90
N SER A 120 -4.74 5.44 -17.21
CA SER A 120 -4.16 4.51 -18.19
C SER A 120 -2.63 4.49 -18.17
N SER A 121 -2.00 5.59 -17.72
CA SER A 121 -0.55 5.65 -17.48
C SER A 121 -0.12 4.92 -16.21
N LEU A 122 -1.06 4.51 -15.35
CA LEU A 122 -0.76 3.81 -14.11
C LEU A 122 -0.78 2.29 -14.33
N LYS A 123 0.18 1.59 -13.74
CA LYS A 123 0.18 0.14 -13.56
C LYS A 123 -0.03 -0.14 -12.07
N GLU A 124 -0.60 -1.30 -11.75
CA GLU A 124 -0.51 -1.82 -10.38
C GLU A 124 0.96 -1.77 -9.94
N PHE A 125 1.20 -1.14 -8.79
CA PHE A 125 2.52 -1.12 -8.20
C PHE A 125 2.88 -2.55 -7.80
N GLN A 126 3.75 -3.15 -8.58
CA GLN A 126 4.39 -4.39 -8.17
C GLN A 126 5.36 -4.03 -7.05
N LYS A 127 5.07 -4.51 -5.84
CA LYS A 127 6.00 -4.37 -4.71
C LYS A 127 7.32 -5.02 -5.16
N PRO A 128 8.46 -4.32 -5.07
CA PRO A 128 9.73 -4.96 -5.36
C PRO A 128 9.87 -6.19 -4.46
N GLN A 129 10.10 -7.34 -5.06
CA GLN A 129 10.46 -8.55 -4.34
C GLN A 129 11.80 -8.25 -3.65
N MET A 130 11.87 -8.39 -2.32
CA MET A 130 13.15 -8.33 -1.64
C MET A 130 13.98 -9.54 -2.10
N ASN A 131 15.17 -9.29 -2.64
CA ASN A 131 16.10 -10.36 -2.98
C ASN A 131 16.79 -10.82 -1.68
N PRO A 132 16.57 -12.06 -1.20
CA PRO A 132 17.20 -12.55 0.03
C PRO A 132 18.70 -12.85 -0.12
N LEU A 133 19.28 -12.72 -1.32
CA LEU A 133 20.69 -13.02 -1.59
C LEU A 133 21.55 -11.79 -1.90
N HIS A 134 20.96 -10.59 -1.86
CA HIS A 134 21.70 -9.33 -1.82
C HIS A 134 21.35 -8.59 -0.53
N PHE A 135 21.76 -9.18 0.59
CA PHE A 135 22.02 -8.43 1.81
C PHE A 135 23.44 -7.83 1.68
N PRO A 136 23.64 -6.50 1.76
CA PRO A 136 24.96 -5.94 2.03
C PRO A 136 25.42 -6.18 3.46
#